data_AF-A0A7L4UNL5-F1
#
_entry.id   AF-A0A7L4UNL5-F1
#
_cell.length_a   1.000
_cell.length_b   1.000
_cell.length_c   1.000
_cell.angle_alpha   90.00
_cell.angle_beta   90.00
_cell.angle_gamma   90.00
#
_symmetry.space_group_name_H-M   'P 1'
#
loop_
_entity.id
_entity.type
_entity.pdbx_description
1 polymer ?
#
loop_
_entity_poly.entity_id
_entity_poly.type
_entity_poly.pdbx_seq_one_letter_code
_entity_poly.pdbx_strand_id
1 'polypeptide(L)'
;MLGTDPNNKDTDHDNIVDLEEVSNILNPIDTDSDGVIDALESNILDKDDDGLVDQIDVDDNDPCVPDISSKCKIEFTQIVNPNGDNINDILKLEFLKNYPSNKVSIFSKSGKVVFSEENYGYNKKYFKGYGKSSFLNKKLPAGVYFYIIEFHDKNGKLIEKSGYFYLIY
;
A
#
# COMPACT_ATOMS: atom_id res chain seq x y z
N MET A 1 -4.71 10.05 34.68
CA MET A 1 -6.04 9.43 34.49
C MET A 1 -5.87 8.54 33.28
N LEU A 2 -6.19 7.25 33.38
CA LEU A 2 -5.78 6.22 32.40
C LEU A 2 -6.53 6.30 31.07
N GLY A 3 -7.49 7.20 30.91
CA GLY A 3 -8.26 7.36 29.67
C GLY A 3 -9.60 6.64 29.67
N THR A 4 -9.79 5.66 30.56
CA THR A 4 -11.07 4.94 30.73
C THR A 4 -12.22 5.87 31.15
N ASP A 5 -13.45 5.54 30.74
CA ASP A 5 -14.65 6.32 31.09
C ASP A 5 -15.20 5.88 32.46
N PRO A 6 -15.20 6.74 33.49
CA PRO A 6 -15.71 6.38 34.83
C PRO A 6 -17.19 5.99 34.89
N ASN A 7 -17.98 6.31 33.86
CA ASN A 7 -19.40 5.97 33.77
C ASN A 7 -19.66 4.75 32.90
N ASN A 8 -18.64 4.24 32.23
CA ASN A 8 -18.64 2.97 31.52
C ASN A 8 -17.82 1.95 32.33
N LYS A 9 -18.10 0.67 32.19
CA LYS A 9 -17.30 -0.40 32.84
C LYS A 9 -16.44 -1.18 31.84
N ASP A 10 -16.62 -0.91 30.57
CA ASP A 10 -16.07 -1.57 29.40
C ASP A 10 -15.92 -0.46 28.34
N THR A 11 -14.82 0.28 28.41
CA THR A 11 -14.64 1.56 27.71
C THR A 11 -14.55 1.37 26.19
N ASP A 12 -13.89 0.31 25.76
CA ASP A 12 -13.61 -0.07 24.38
C ASP A 12 -14.68 -1.00 23.78
N HIS A 13 -15.58 -1.54 24.61
CA HIS A 13 -16.79 -2.30 24.24
C HIS A 13 -16.53 -3.69 23.67
N ASP A 14 -15.49 -4.37 24.15
CA ASP A 14 -15.11 -5.71 23.70
C ASP A 14 -15.67 -6.85 24.58
N ASN A 15 -16.43 -6.51 25.63
CA ASN A 15 -17.00 -7.37 26.68
C ASN A 15 -16.02 -7.83 27.77
N ILE A 16 -14.82 -7.27 27.82
CA ILE A 16 -13.92 -7.29 28.96
C ILE A 16 -14.17 -5.99 29.74
N VAL A 17 -13.99 -6.03 31.06
CA VAL A 17 -14.27 -4.84 31.90
C VAL A 17 -12.96 -4.14 32.23
N ASP A 18 -12.97 -2.81 32.25
CA ASP A 18 -11.81 -1.95 32.55
C ASP A 18 -11.04 -2.39 33.80
N LEU A 19 -11.73 -2.97 34.81
CA LEU A 19 -11.09 -3.43 36.05
C LEU A 19 -10.16 -4.64 35.82
N GLU A 20 -10.53 -5.53 34.90
CA GLU A 20 -9.77 -6.72 34.53
C GLU A 20 -8.54 -6.34 33.71
N GLU A 21 -8.71 -5.42 32.76
CA GLU A 21 -7.67 -4.96 31.83
C GLU A 21 -6.71 -3.95 32.46
N VAL A 22 -7.21 -3.08 33.34
CA VAL A 22 -6.31 -2.21 34.11
C VAL A 22 -5.53 -3.05 35.11
N SER A 23 -6.19 -3.94 35.88
CA SER A 23 -5.61 -4.77 36.96
C SER A 23 -4.85 -4.01 38.07
N ASN A 24 -3.77 -3.29 37.72
CA ASN A 24 -2.98 -2.41 38.56
C ASN A 24 -2.87 -0.99 37.95
N ILE A 25 -3.39 0.02 38.64
CA ILE A 25 -3.35 1.42 38.17
C ILE A 25 -1.95 2.00 37.96
N LEU A 26 -0.91 1.43 38.60
CA LEU A 26 0.48 1.87 38.43
C LEU A 26 1.18 1.17 37.25
N ASN A 27 0.62 0.06 36.78
CA ASN A 27 1.15 -0.74 35.69
C ASN A 27 -0.03 -1.45 35.00
N PRO A 28 -0.85 -0.69 34.24
CA PRO A 28 -1.96 -1.26 33.49
C PRO A 28 -1.48 -2.30 32.49
N ILE A 29 -2.37 -3.19 32.05
CA ILE A 29 -2.06 -4.14 31.00
C ILE A 29 -2.02 -3.37 29.67
N ASP A 30 -0.99 -3.66 28.90
CA ASP A 30 -0.66 -3.10 27.59
C ASP A 30 0.01 -4.27 26.85
N THR A 31 -0.78 -4.99 26.07
CA THR A 31 -0.42 -6.32 25.55
C THR A 31 0.62 -6.26 24.44
N ASP A 32 0.60 -5.25 23.59
CA ASP A 32 1.54 -5.06 22.48
C ASP A 32 2.63 -4.01 22.75
N SER A 33 2.54 -3.29 23.87
CA SER A 33 3.51 -2.29 24.31
C SER A 33 3.61 -1.06 23.40
N ASP A 34 2.51 -0.68 22.75
CA ASP A 34 2.43 0.52 21.90
C ASP A 34 2.23 1.83 22.73
N GLY A 35 1.80 1.69 23.99
CA GLY A 35 1.59 2.77 24.95
C GLY A 35 0.12 3.18 25.15
N VAL A 36 -0.80 2.52 24.48
CA VAL A 36 -2.22 2.43 24.82
C VAL A 36 -2.39 1.22 25.75
N ILE A 37 -3.51 1.13 26.45
CA ILE A 37 -3.76 0.06 27.43
C ILE A 37 -4.93 -0.76 26.95
N ASP A 38 -4.97 -2.04 27.30
CA ASP A 38 -6.01 -2.98 26.87
C ASP A 38 -7.43 -2.43 27.10
N ALA A 39 -7.68 -1.74 28.23
CA ALA A 39 -8.98 -1.12 28.53
C ALA A 39 -9.41 0.02 27.57
N LEU A 40 -8.58 0.38 26.58
CA LEU A 40 -8.84 1.35 25.53
C LEU A 40 -8.75 0.73 24.12
N GLU A 41 -8.39 -0.55 24.03
CA GLU A 41 -8.09 -1.25 22.79
C GLU A 41 -8.89 -2.52 22.69
N SER A 42 -9.67 -2.61 21.62
CA SER A 42 -10.64 -3.67 21.49
C SER A 42 -10.01 -5.02 21.18
N ASN A 43 -10.38 -6.06 21.93
CA ASN A 43 -10.05 -7.45 21.58
C ASN A 43 -10.95 -8.04 20.48
N ILE A 44 -11.85 -7.23 19.90
CA ILE A 44 -12.79 -7.68 18.86
C ILE A 44 -12.69 -6.89 17.56
N LEU A 45 -12.21 -5.65 17.59
CA LEU A 45 -12.05 -4.84 16.40
C LEU A 45 -10.66 -5.06 15.80
N ASP A 46 -10.61 -5.07 14.48
CA ASP A 46 -9.41 -5.04 13.65
C ASP A 46 -9.59 -3.78 12.79
N LYS A 47 -9.00 -2.67 13.22
CA LYS A 47 -9.32 -1.34 12.68
C LYS A 47 -8.77 -1.09 11.27
N ASP A 48 -7.65 -1.71 10.91
CA ASP A 48 -7.02 -1.54 9.61
C ASP A 48 -7.11 -2.78 8.68
N ASP A 49 -7.83 -3.80 9.14
CA ASP A 49 -8.11 -5.06 8.46
C ASP A 49 -6.83 -5.84 8.11
N ASP A 50 -5.81 -5.84 8.97
CA ASP A 50 -4.54 -6.56 8.76
C ASP A 50 -4.56 -8.01 9.30
N GLY A 51 -5.54 -8.33 10.15
CA GLY A 51 -5.75 -9.63 10.77
C GLY A 51 -5.35 -9.72 12.24
N LEU A 52 -4.85 -8.64 12.85
CA LEU A 52 -4.72 -8.46 14.29
C LEU A 52 -5.89 -7.66 14.83
N VAL A 53 -6.21 -7.89 16.10
CA VAL A 53 -7.17 -7.03 16.81
C VAL A 53 -6.40 -5.90 17.47
N ASP A 54 -7.06 -4.76 17.68
CA ASP A 54 -6.44 -3.54 18.20
C ASP A 54 -5.59 -3.81 19.47
N GLN A 55 -6.08 -4.62 20.43
CA GLN A 55 -5.35 -4.98 21.67
C GLN A 55 -3.99 -5.68 21.47
N ILE A 56 -3.71 -6.21 20.27
CA ILE A 56 -2.46 -6.92 19.97
C ILE A 56 -1.71 -6.30 18.78
N ASP A 57 -2.15 -5.12 18.33
CA ASP A 57 -1.64 -4.43 17.16
C ASP A 57 -0.92 -3.11 17.51
N VAL A 58 0.40 -3.13 17.33
CA VAL A 58 1.27 -2.00 17.70
C VAL A 58 1.03 -0.72 16.88
N ASP A 59 0.21 -0.74 15.81
CA ASP A 59 -0.35 0.46 15.18
C ASP A 59 -1.71 0.18 14.51
N ASP A 60 -2.82 0.36 15.23
CA ASP A 60 -4.20 0.14 14.72
C ASP A 60 -4.55 0.80 13.36
N ASN A 61 -3.74 1.77 12.90
CA ASN A 61 -4.03 2.58 11.73
C ASN A 61 -3.12 2.28 10.55
N ASP A 62 -2.11 1.42 10.72
CA ASP A 62 -1.17 1.05 9.69
C ASP A 62 -1.11 -0.47 9.51
N PRO A 63 -1.78 -1.05 8.48
CA PRO A 63 -1.89 -2.50 8.26
C PRO A 63 -0.57 -3.16 7.80
N CYS A 64 0.51 -2.42 7.98
CA CYS A 64 1.88 -2.72 7.72
C CYS A 64 2.74 -2.83 8.98
N VAL A 65 2.18 -2.50 10.14
CA VAL A 65 2.86 -2.46 11.41
C VAL A 65 1.94 -3.17 12.42
N PRO A 66 2.32 -4.34 12.95
CA PRO A 66 3.56 -5.06 12.64
C PRO A 66 3.52 -5.70 11.24
N ASP A 67 4.68 -5.96 10.63
CA ASP A 67 4.76 -6.63 9.31
C ASP A 67 4.44 -8.13 9.42
N ILE A 68 3.17 -8.42 9.71
CA ILE A 68 2.59 -9.75 9.89
C ILE A 68 1.68 -10.15 8.71
N SER A 69 1.17 -9.16 7.98
CA SER A 69 0.25 -9.37 6.87
C SER A 69 0.98 -9.48 5.51
N SER A 70 0.51 -10.39 4.65
CA SER A 70 0.94 -10.42 3.23
C SER A 70 0.46 -9.19 2.45
N LYS A 71 -0.41 -8.38 3.06
CA LYS A 71 -0.97 -7.13 2.55
C LYS A 71 0.09 -6.02 2.60
N CYS A 72 0.94 -6.03 3.63
CA CYS A 72 2.04 -5.08 3.78
C CYS A 72 3.17 -5.29 2.78
N LYS A 73 3.42 -6.54 2.39
CA LYS A 73 4.13 -6.84 1.14
C LYS A 73 3.24 -6.54 -0.06
N ILE A 74 3.13 -5.26 -0.42
CA ILE A 74 2.87 -4.88 -1.81
C ILE A 74 4.14 -5.14 -2.63
N GLU A 75 4.58 -6.39 -2.66
CA GLU A 75 5.23 -6.97 -3.82
C GLU A 75 4.13 -7.68 -4.61
N PHE A 76 3.14 -6.91 -5.10
CA PHE A 76 2.58 -7.27 -6.39
C PHE A 76 3.74 -7.13 -7.37
N THR A 77 4.48 -8.22 -7.53
CA THR A 77 5.32 -8.43 -8.69
C THR A 77 4.40 -8.21 -9.89
N GLN A 78 4.43 -7.01 -10.46
CA GLN A 78 3.51 -6.68 -11.55
C GLN A 78 3.95 -7.52 -12.75
N ILE A 79 3.04 -8.34 -13.25
CA ILE A 79 3.26 -9.10 -14.49
C ILE A 79 2.50 -8.38 -15.57
N VAL A 80 3.18 -8.10 -16.68
CA VAL A 80 2.57 -7.59 -17.91
C VAL A 80 2.70 -8.69 -18.95
N ASN A 81 1.57 -9.18 -19.44
CA ASN A 81 1.45 -10.26 -20.42
C ASN A 81 0.54 -9.81 -21.57
N PRO A 82 1.04 -9.02 -22.55
CA PRO A 82 0.25 -8.49 -23.65
C PRO A 82 0.03 -9.57 -24.72
N ASN A 83 -0.68 -10.64 -24.36
CA ASN A 83 -1.06 -11.78 -25.20
C ASN A 83 -2.46 -11.60 -25.84
N GLY A 84 -3.21 -10.57 -25.43
CA GLY A 84 -4.52 -10.23 -25.98
C GLY A 84 -5.70 -10.94 -25.34
N ASP A 85 -5.53 -11.58 -24.16
CA ASP A 85 -6.62 -12.21 -23.41
C ASP A 85 -7.38 -11.24 -22.49
N ASN A 86 -6.98 -9.97 -22.46
CA ASN A 86 -7.46 -8.89 -21.57
C ASN A 86 -7.07 -9.03 -20.10
N ILE A 87 -6.17 -9.96 -19.76
CA ILE A 87 -5.65 -10.20 -18.42
C ILE A 87 -4.18 -9.77 -18.42
N ASN A 88 -3.82 -8.77 -17.61
CA ASN A 88 -2.45 -8.26 -17.50
C ASN A 88 -1.83 -7.76 -18.84
N ASP A 89 -2.65 -7.47 -19.85
CA ASP A 89 -2.19 -6.94 -21.15
C ASP A 89 -1.52 -5.55 -21.05
N ILE A 90 -1.69 -4.87 -19.92
CA ILE A 90 -1.17 -3.53 -19.65
C ILE A 90 -0.49 -3.47 -18.28
N LEU A 91 0.51 -2.60 -18.15
CA LEU A 91 0.99 -2.19 -16.84
C LEU A 91 -0.04 -1.22 -16.22
N LYS A 92 -0.84 -1.69 -15.28
CA LYS A 92 -1.87 -0.86 -14.64
C LYS A 92 -1.40 -0.42 -13.26
N LEU A 93 -1.25 0.90 -13.09
CA LEU A 93 -0.85 1.54 -11.85
C LEU A 93 -2.08 2.23 -11.24
N GLU A 94 -2.90 1.47 -10.51
CA GLU A 94 -4.26 1.88 -10.10
C GLU A 94 -4.30 3.19 -9.31
N PHE A 95 -3.31 3.44 -8.45
CA PHE A 95 -3.25 4.66 -7.63
C PHE A 95 -3.14 5.95 -8.46
N LEU A 96 -2.62 5.88 -9.71
CA LEU A 96 -2.49 7.04 -10.60
C LEU A 96 -3.82 7.60 -11.10
N LYS A 97 -4.95 6.90 -10.87
CA LYS A 97 -6.30 7.44 -11.11
C LYS A 97 -6.60 8.73 -10.32
N ASN A 98 -5.88 8.97 -9.22
CA ASN A 98 -6.02 10.17 -8.40
C ASN A 98 -5.03 11.28 -8.78
N TYR A 99 -4.13 11.00 -9.73
CA TYR A 99 -3.03 11.89 -10.11
C TYR A 99 -3.00 12.09 -11.63
N PRO A 100 -3.95 12.85 -12.22
CA PRO A 100 -4.05 13.03 -13.67
C PRO A 100 -2.83 13.72 -14.30
N SER A 101 -2.15 14.57 -13.54
CA SER A 101 -0.86 15.17 -13.93
C SER A 101 0.28 14.32 -13.40
N ASN A 102 0.48 13.15 -14.01
CA ASN A 102 1.60 12.25 -13.72
C ASN A 102 2.49 12.04 -14.95
N LYS A 103 3.70 11.54 -14.73
CA LYS A 103 4.59 11.03 -15.77
C LYS A 103 5.15 9.68 -15.35
N VAL A 104 5.07 8.70 -16.25
CA VAL A 104 5.62 7.36 -16.04
C VAL A 104 6.72 7.12 -17.05
N SER A 105 7.91 6.80 -16.55
CA SER A 105 9.09 6.43 -17.34
C SER A 105 9.44 4.98 -17.04
N ILE A 106 9.61 4.15 -18.08
CA ILE A 106 9.98 2.73 -17.97
C ILE A 106 11.37 2.53 -18.53
N PHE A 107 12.17 1.77 -17.80
CA PHE A 107 13.57 1.50 -18.04
C PHE A 107 13.80 -0.01 -18.22
N SER A 108 14.69 -0.35 -19.15
CA SER A 108 15.25 -1.70 -19.20
C SER A 108 16.17 -1.97 -18.00
N LYS A 109 16.54 -3.23 -17.77
CA LYS A 109 17.54 -3.62 -16.74
C LYS A 109 18.89 -2.88 -16.84
N SER A 110 19.25 -2.37 -18.02
CA SER A 110 20.46 -1.57 -18.24
C SER A 110 20.32 -0.08 -17.90
N GLY A 111 19.15 0.37 -17.44
CA GLY A 111 18.86 1.77 -17.15
C GLY A 111 18.45 2.61 -18.38
N LYS A 112 18.34 2.02 -19.57
CA LYS A 112 17.84 2.74 -20.76
C LYS A 112 16.33 2.94 -20.68
N VAL A 113 15.86 4.19 -20.85
CA VAL A 113 14.43 4.51 -21.06
C VAL A 113 13.93 3.83 -22.33
N VAL A 114 12.90 3.00 -22.19
CA VAL A 114 12.25 2.29 -23.29
C VAL A 114 10.84 2.80 -23.57
N PHE A 115 10.21 3.47 -22.61
CA PHE A 115 8.89 4.07 -22.73
C PHE A 115 8.77 5.24 -21.76
N SER A 116 8.09 6.31 -22.17
CA SER A 116 7.76 7.45 -21.31
C SER A 116 6.42 8.02 -21.75
N GLU A 117 5.58 8.39 -20.79
CA GLU A 117 4.24 8.91 -21.06
C GLU A 117 3.77 9.84 -19.95
N GLU A 118 3.16 10.96 -20.36
CA GLU A 118 2.48 11.89 -19.46
C GLU A 118 0.98 11.56 -19.37
N ASN A 119 0.37 11.85 -18.23
CA ASN A 119 -1.02 11.48 -17.91
C ASN A 119 -1.25 9.98 -18.08
N TYR A 120 -0.32 9.16 -17.59
CA TYR A 120 -0.41 7.70 -17.67
C TYR A 120 -1.70 7.22 -17.01
N GLY A 121 -2.38 6.25 -17.63
CA GLY A 121 -3.68 5.75 -17.20
C GLY A 121 -4.88 6.44 -17.85
N TYR A 122 -4.70 7.62 -18.45
CA TYR A 122 -5.78 8.38 -19.09
C TYR A 122 -5.78 8.19 -20.61
N ASN A 123 -6.94 8.28 -21.27
CA ASN A 123 -7.06 8.18 -22.73
C ASN A 123 -6.37 6.94 -23.33
N LYS A 124 -6.44 5.80 -22.61
CA LYS A 124 -5.80 4.52 -23.00
C LYS A 124 -4.26 4.59 -23.11
N LYS A 125 -3.62 5.57 -22.48
CA LYS A 125 -2.17 5.68 -22.33
C LYS A 125 -1.66 4.66 -21.31
N TYR A 126 -1.35 3.47 -21.81
CA TYR A 126 -0.79 2.38 -21.02
C TYR A 126 0.40 1.76 -21.76
N PHE A 127 1.36 1.26 -21.00
CA PHE A 127 2.40 0.39 -21.51
C PHE A 127 1.81 -0.99 -21.83
N LYS A 128 2.14 -1.51 -23.02
CA LYS A 128 1.59 -2.76 -23.59
C LYS A 128 2.70 -3.71 -24.07
N GLY A 129 3.89 -3.62 -23.47
CA GLY A 129 5.06 -4.40 -23.93
C GLY A 129 5.76 -3.84 -25.17
N TYR A 130 5.45 -2.61 -25.60
CA TYR A 130 6.13 -1.97 -26.72
C TYR A 130 6.86 -0.72 -26.23
N GLY A 131 8.13 -0.61 -26.60
CA GLY A 131 8.89 0.60 -26.38
C GLY A 131 8.45 1.70 -27.34
N LYS A 132 8.48 2.95 -26.85
CA LYS A 132 8.26 4.16 -27.64
C LYS A 132 9.60 4.86 -27.81
N SER A 133 10.20 4.75 -29.01
CA SER A 133 11.25 5.66 -29.46
C SER A 133 10.70 6.46 -30.64
N SER A 134 11.25 7.65 -30.89
CA SER A 134 10.72 8.71 -31.78
C SER A 134 10.21 8.27 -33.16
N PHE A 135 10.51 7.06 -33.64
CA PHE A 135 10.12 6.55 -34.95
C PHE A 135 9.65 5.09 -34.98
N LEU A 136 9.58 4.37 -33.85
CA LEU A 136 9.21 2.94 -33.89
C LEU A 136 8.58 2.42 -32.59
N ASN A 137 7.41 1.80 -32.72
CA ASN A 137 6.82 0.93 -31.70
C ASN A 137 7.50 -0.45 -31.79
N LYS A 138 8.50 -0.70 -30.94
CA LYS A 138 9.24 -1.97 -30.95
C LYS A 138 8.77 -2.87 -29.82
N LYS A 139 8.38 -4.11 -30.13
CA LYS A 139 8.11 -5.15 -29.12
C LYS A 139 9.37 -5.35 -28.27
N LEU A 140 9.23 -5.23 -26.96
CA LEU A 140 10.33 -5.38 -26.03
C LEU A 140 10.57 -6.87 -25.72
N PRO A 141 11.80 -7.29 -25.40
CA PRO A 141 12.05 -8.66 -24.97
C PRO A 141 11.40 -8.93 -23.61
N ALA A 142 11.01 -10.17 -23.36
CA ALA A 142 10.59 -10.60 -22.03
C ALA A 142 11.72 -10.40 -21.01
N GLY A 143 11.38 -10.03 -19.79
CA GLY A 143 12.34 -9.77 -18.72
C GLY A 143 11.86 -8.75 -17.70
N VAL A 144 12.76 -8.35 -16.81
CA VAL A 144 12.49 -7.34 -15.78
C VAL A 144 12.67 -5.93 -16.33
N TYR A 145 11.72 -5.07 -15.99
CA TYR A 145 11.71 -3.65 -16.30
C TYR A 145 11.45 -2.86 -15.03
N PHE A 146 11.95 -1.63 -15.00
CA PHE A 146 11.83 -0.72 -13.87
C PHE A 146 11.00 0.48 -14.30
N TYR A 147 10.30 1.12 -13.37
CA TYR A 147 9.63 2.38 -13.63
C TYR A 147 9.96 3.43 -12.58
N ILE A 148 9.88 4.69 -13.01
CA ILE A 148 9.83 5.87 -12.16
C ILE A 148 8.54 6.61 -12.51
N ILE A 149 7.84 7.03 -11.47
CA ILE A 149 6.56 7.74 -11.51
C ILE A 149 6.76 9.08 -10.84
N GLU A 150 6.46 10.15 -11.56
CA GLU A 150 6.51 11.53 -11.08
C GLU A 150 5.07 12.09 -11.02
N PHE A 151 4.65 12.62 -9.88
CA PHE A 151 3.33 13.26 -9.72
C PHE A 151 3.36 14.29 -8.59
N HIS A 152 2.35 15.16 -8.51
CA HIS A 152 2.21 16.10 -7.40
C HIS A 152 1.21 15.58 -6.36
N ASP A 153 1.53 15.70 -5.08
CA ASP A 153 0.59 15.42 -4.00
C ASP A 153 -0.48 16.53 -3.87
N LYS A 154 -1.39 16.38 -2.90
CA LYS A 154 -2.47 17.35 -2.65
C LYS A 154 -1.97 18.76 -2.30
N ASN A 155 -0.73 18.87 -1.82
CA ASN A 155 -0.08 20.13 -1.46
C ASN A 155 0.77 20.71 -2.61
N GLY A 156 0.78 20.05 -3.77
CA GLY A 156 1.57 20.44 -4.93
C GLY A 156 3.04 20.03 -4.85
N LYS A 157 3.45 19.25 -3.85
CA LYS A 157 4.82 18.74 -3.74
C LYS A 157 5.05 17.65 -4.79
N LEU A 158 6.16 17.73 -5.52
CA LEU A 158 6.59 16.67 -6.43
C LEU A 158 6.98 15.42 -5.63
N ILE A 159 6.35 14.31 -5.94
CA ILE A 159 6.59 12.98 -5.39
C ILE A 159 7.12 12.09 -6.51
N GLU A 160 8.17 11.33 -6.18
CA GLU A 160 8.72 10.27 -7.01
C GLU A 160 8.44 8.92 -6.36
N LYS A 161 7.94 7.96 -7.15
CA LYS A 161 7.80 6.55 -6.75
C LYS A 161 8.47 5.67 -7.80
N SER A 162 9.22 4.68 -7.36
CA SER A 162 9.87 3.71 -8.24
C SER A 162 9.37 2.29 -7.94
N GLY A 163 9.60 1.39 -8.90
CA GLY A 163 9.23 -0.01 -8.78
C GLY A 163 9.66 -0.80 -10.01
N TYR A 164 9.24 -2.05 -10.09
CA TYR A 164 9.59 -2.95 -11.18
C TYR A 164 8.44 -3.88 -11.56
N PHE A 165 8.53 -4.48 -12.75
CA PHE A 165 7.57 -5.43 -13.27
C PHE A 165 8.26 -6.45 -14.20
N TYR A 166 7.63 -7.60 -14.40
CA TYR A 166 8.05 -8.59 -15.39
C TYR A 166 7.19 -8.47 -16.64
N LEU A 167 7.84 -8.37 -17.79
CA LEU A 167 7.21 -8.48 -19.09
C LEU A 167 7.36 -9.92 -19.59
N ILE A 168 6.24 -10.56 -19.87
CA ILE A 168 6.15 -11.89 -20.49
C ILE A 168 5.20 -11.82 -21.70
N TYR A 169 5.10 -12.88 -22.50
CA TYR A 169 4.22 -12.97 -23.67
C TYR A 169 3.68 -14.41 -23.84
#